data_AF-A0A9D7REM8-F1
#
_entry.id   AF-A0A9D7REM8-F1
#
_cell.length_a   1.000
_cell.length_b   1.000
_cell.length_c   1.000
_cell.angle_alpha   90.00
_cell.angle_beta   90.00
_cell.angle_gamma   90.00
#
_symmetry.space_group_name_H-M   'P 1'
#
loop_
_entity.id
_entity.type
_entity.pdbx_description
1 polymer ?
#
loop_
_entity_poly.entity_id
_entity_poly.type
_entity_poly.pdbx_seq_one_letter_code
_entity_poly.pdbx_strand_id
1 'polypeptide(L)'
;MAPTTIAFVLFPHVHLEDLAGPAQVFYEASNLGNGNFKTLFASTEGMIASSQGLVLAPQTTLQDLSLRKGDMVCIPGIDFKSFQAGKIDRNH
;
A
#
# COMPACT_ATOMS: atom_id res chain seq x y z
N MET A 1 13.25 8.98 -18.44
CA MET A 1 12.43 9.69 -17.43
C MET A 1 12.46 8.90 -16.14
N ALA A 2 12.33 9.56 -14.98
CA ALA A 2 12.17 8.84 -13.70
C ALA A 2 10.86 8.02 -13.70
N PRO A 3 10.84 6.81 -13.09
CA PRO A 3 9.64 5.98 -13.02
C PRO A 3 8.52 6.67 -12.25
N THR A 4 7.28 6.39 -12.63
CA THR A 4 6.08 6.79 -11.89
C THR A 4 5.94 5.88 -10.67
N THR A 5 5.92 6.48 -9.48
CA THR A 5 5.72 5.74 -8.23
C THR A 5 4.26 5.38 -8.07
N ILE A 6 3.99 4.11 -7.80
CA ILE A 6 2.71 3.58 -7.37
C ILE A 6 2.83 3.20 -5.89
N ALA A 7 2.35 4.10 -5.03
CA ALA A 7 2.44 3.95 -3.59
C ALA A 7 1.20 3.24 -3.04
N PHE A 8 1.38 2.03 -2.52
CA PHE A 8 0.35 1.30 -1.79
C PHE A 8 0.42 1.69 -0.32
N VAL A 9 -0.62 2.37 0.18
CA VAL A 9 -0.74 2.73 1.59
C VAL A 9 -1.51 1.64 2.30
N LEU A 10 -0.83 0.95 3.21
CA LEU A 10 -1.36 -0.19 3.92
C LEU A 10 -1.71 0.18 5.36
N PHE A 11 -2.94 -0.13 5.74
CA PHE A 11 -3.44 0.00 7.11
C PHE A 11 -3.54 -1.37 7.78
N PRO A 12 -3.59 -1.43 9.12
CA PRO A 12 -3.98 -2.64 9.83
C PRO A 12 -5.26 -3.24 9.26
N HIS A 13 -5.31 -4.56 9.16
CA HIS A 13 -6.42 -5.32 8.58
C HIS A 13 -6.67 -5.06 7.10
N VAL A 14 -5.63 -4.69 6.33
CA VAL A 14 -5.68 -4.66 4.87
C VAL A 14 -6.08 -6.01 4.28
N HIS A 15 -6.89 -6.00 3.23
CA HIS A 15 -7.25 -7.18 2.46
C HIS A 15 -6.14 -7.50 1.45
N LEU A 16 -5.61 -8.72 1.51
CA LEU A 16 -4.54 -9.15 0.61
C LEU A 16 -4.99 -9.21 -0.85
N GLU A 17 -6.24 -9.58 -1.14
CA GLU A 17 -6.76 -9.65 -2.51
C GLU A 17 -6.79 -8.27 -3.19
N ASP A 18 -7.27 -7.26 -2.45
CA ASP A 18 -7.33 -5.87 -2.92
C ASP A 18 -5.93 -5.27 -3.15
N LEU A 19 -4.92 -5.76 -2.42
CA LEU A 19 -3.52 -5.36 -2.57
C LEU A 19 -2.83 -6.10 -3.73
N ALA A 20 -2.93 -7.43 -3.75
CA ALA A 20 -2.14 -8.31 -4.60
C ALA A 20 -2.43 -8.09 -6.08
N GLY A 21 -3.71 -7.94 -6.46
CA GLY A 21 -4.11 -7.75 -7.85
C GLY A 21 -3.44 -6.52 -8.48
N PRO A 22 -3.70 -5.30 -7.97
CA PRO A 22 -3.08 -4.09 -8.53
C PRO A 22 -1.55 -4.08 -8.41
N ALA A 23 -0.98 -4.57 -7.29
CA ALA A 23 0.47 -4.63 -7.12
C ALA A 23 1.13 -5.50 -8.19
N GLN A 24 0.54 -6.67 -8.50
CA GLN A 24 1.00 -7.56 -9.55
C GLN A 24 0.92 -6.89 -10.93
N VAL A 25 -0.19 -6.21 -11.24
CA VAL A 25 -0.37 -5.53 -12.54
C VAL A 25 0.74 -4.50 -12.79
N PHE A 26 1.05 -3.65 -11.81
CA PHE A 26 2.10 -2.64 -11.99
C PHE A 26 3.51 -3.24 -12.03
N TYR A 27 3.75 -4.32 -11.29
CA TYR A 27 4.99 -5.07 -11.36
C TYR A 27 5.20 -5.64 -12.77
N GLU A 28 4.21 -6.34 -13.32
CA GLU A 28 4.31 -6.93 -14.65
C GLU A 28 4.38 -5.85 -15.75
N ALA A 29 3.61 -4.77 -15.65
CA ALA A 29 3.67 -3.67 -16.61
C ALA A 29 5.08 -3.05 -16.71
N SER A 30 5.81 -3.01 -15.59
CA SER A 30 7.18 -2.51 -15.55
C SER A 30 8.17 -3.51 -16.17
N ASN A 31 7.99 -4.81 -15.93
CA ASN A 31 8.88 -5.86 -16.43
C ASN A 31 8.70 -6.16 -17.92
N LEU A 32 7.48 -5.98 -18.45
CA LEU A 32 7.16 -6.20 -19.86
C LEU A 32 7.60 -5.03 -20.76
N GLY A 33 8.21 -3.97 -20.19
CA GLY A 33 8.74 -2.83 -20.93
C GLY A 33 7.69 -1.82 -21.42
N ASN A 34 6.41 -2.07 -21.16
CA ASN A 34 5.29 -1.22 -21.58
C ASN A 34 4.95 -0.12 -20.57
N GLY A 35 5.61 -0.11 -19.41
CA GLY A 35 5.46 0.89 -18.36
C GLY A 35 6.79 1.18 -17.67
N ASN A 36 6.91 2.39 -17.13
CA ASN A 36 8.04 2.79 -16.28
C ASN A 36 7.50 3.08 -14.88
N PHE A 37 7.06 2.03 -14.18
CA PHE A 37 6.49 2.14 -12.84
C PHE A 37 7.45 1.60 -11.78
N LYS A 38 7.28 2.08 -10.55
CA LYS A 38 7.92 1.52 -9.36
C LYS A 38 6.85 1.39 -8.29
N THR A 39 6.68 0.20 -7.74
CA THR A 39 5.81 0.00 -6.58
C THR A 39 6.55 0.37 -5.29
N LEU A 40 5.86 1.02 -4.37
CA LEU A 40 6.33 1.33 -3.03
C LEU A 40 5.21 1.00 -2.05
N PHE A 41 5.50 0.30 -0.96
CA PHE A 41 4.51 0.03 0.07
C PHE A 41 4.88 0.86 1.30
N ALA A 42 3.90 1.61 1.79
CA ALA A 42 4.02 2.46 2.95
C ALA A 42 2.91 2.10 3.94
N SER A 43 3.16 2.30 5.23
CA SER A 43 2.15 2.12 6.27
C SER A 43 2.21 3.20 7.32
N THR A 44 1.14 3.30 8.11
CA THR A 44 1.13 4.14 9.32
C THR A 44 2.13 3.65 10.38
N GLU A 45 2.52 2.38 10.32
CA GLU A 45 3.38 1.69 11.30
C GLU A 45 4.51 0.93 10.60
N GLY A 46 5.39 0.25 11.34
CA GLY A 46 6.48 -0.54 10.74
C GLY A 46 6.06 -1.90 10.20
N MET A 47 5.31 -2.68 10.98
CA MET A 47 4.73 -3.96 10.54
C MET A 47 3.23 -3.93 10.80
N ILE A 48 2.45 -4.49 9.88
CA ILE A 48 1.00 -4.55 9.99
C ILE A 48 0.49 -5.97 9.76
N ALA A 49 -0.61 -6.34 10.41
CA ALA A 49 -1.31 -7.58 10.13
C ALA A 49 -2.40 -7.34 9.09
N SER A 50 -2.46 -8.18 8.05
CA SER A 50 -3.59 -8.23 7.12
C SER A 50 -4.82 -8.86 7.77
N SER A 51 -5.99 -8.69 7.15
CA SER A 51 -7.22 -9.38 7.58
C SER A 51 -7.12 -10.90 7.49
N GLN A 52 -6.24 -11.41 6.63
CA GLN A 52 -5.98 -12.85 6.46
C GLN A 52 -4.93 -13.38 7.45
N GLY A 53 -4.36 -12.53 8.30
CA GLY A 53 -3.40 -12.92 9.35
C GLY A 53 -1.93 -12.91 8.94
N LEU A 54 -1.61 -12.66 7.66
CA LEU A 54 -0.23 -12.45 7.24
C LEU A 54 0.29 -11.11 7.73
N VAL A 55 1.49 -11.11 8.30
CA VAL A 55 2.20 -9.88 8.68
C VAL A 55 2.98 -9.35 7.48
N LEU A 56 2.80 -8.07 7.19
CA LEU A 56 3.49 -7.33 6.13
C LEU A 56 4.46 -6.34 6.76
N ALA A 57 5.63 -6.19 6.16
CA ALA A 57 6.65 -5.23 6.54
C ALA A 57 6.87 -4.22 5.39
N PRO A 58 6.16 -3.08 5.38
CA PRO A 58 6.27 -2.10 4.31
C PRO A 58 7.64 -1.41 4.32
N GLN A 59 8.09 -0.95 3.15
CA GLN A 59 9.44 -0.39 3.00
C GLN A 59 9.62 0.95 3.71
N THR A 60 8.54 1.68 3.98
CA THR A 60 8.61 3.02 4.55
C THR A 60 7.35 3.35 5.36
N THR A 61 7.42 4.41 6.16
CA THR A 61 6.27 4.95 6.87
C THR A 61 5.54 5.98 6.02
N LEU A 62 4.30 6.32 6.38
CA LEU A 62 3.58 7.43 5.74
C LEU A 62 4.27 8.78 5.94
N GLN A 63 4.95 8.99 7.08
CA GLN A 63 5.67 10.23 7.36
C GLN A 63 6.90 10.40 6.45
N ASP A 64 7.54 9.29 6.08
CA ASP A 64 8.71 9.26 5.22
C ASP A 64 8.37 9.12 3.73
N LEU A 65 7.08 8.93 3.41
CA LEU A 65 6.61 8.78 2.04
C LEU A 65 6.69 10.11 1.27
N SER A 66 7.60 10.18 0.30
CA SER A 66 7.77 11.32 -0.59
C SER A 66 7.32 10.98 -2.01
N LEU A 67 6.35 11.73 -2.52
CA LEU A 67 5.77 11.56 -3.85
C LEU A 67 5.84 12.87 -4.64
N ARG A 68 5.89 12.75 -5.96
CA ARG A 68 5.86 13.89 -6.89
C ARG A 68 4.57 13.90 -7.70
N LYS A 69 4.30 15.05 -8.34
CA LYS A 69 3.19 15.17 -9.29
C LYS A 69 3.30 14.10 -10.38
N GLY A 70 2.22 13.35 -10.58
CA GLY A 70 2.14 12.25 -11.54
C GLY A 70 2.36 10.88 -10.95
N ASP A 71 2.82 10.77 -9.69
CA ASP A 71 2.77 9.53 -8.93
C ASP A 71 1.32 9.23 -8.49
N MET A 72 1.05 7.97 -8.16
CA MET A 72 -0.27 7.49 -7.77
C MET A 72 -0.25 6.88 -6.37
N VAL A 73 -1.30 7.17 -5.59
CA VAL A 73 -1.56 6.53 -4.29
C VAL A 73 -2.69 5.54 -4.45
N CYS A 74 -2.45 4.29 -4.04
CA CYS A 74 -3.40 3.21 -3.98
C CYS A 74 -3.71 2.91 -2.51
N ILE A 75 -4.99 2.92 -2.15
CA ILE A 75 -5.46 2.51 -0.83
C ILE A 75 -6.27 1.23 -1.01
N PRO A 76 -5.70 0.04 -0.70
CA PRO A 76 -6.44 -1.21 -0.77
C PRO A 76 -7.58 -1.24 0.26
N GLY A 77 -8.54 -2.13 0.05
CA GLY A 77 -9.61 -2.34 1.01
C GLY A 77 -9.09 -2.85 2.36
N ILE A 78 -9.85 -2.53 3.39
CA ILE A 78 -9.55 -2.82 4.80
C ILE A 78 -10.83 -3.34 5.48
N ASP A 79 -10.71 -3.88 6.69
CA ASP A 79 -11.88 -4.16 7.51
C ASP A 79 -12.62 -2.84 7.87
N PHE A 80 -13.66 -2.55 7.11
CA PHE A 80 -14.45 -1.34 7.24
C PHE A 80 -15.17 -1.23 8.58
N LYS A 81 -15.54 -2.36 9.21
CA LYS A 81 -16.17 -2.33 10.54
C LYS A 81 -15.19 -1.86 11.60
N SER A 82 -13.95 -2.36 11.55
CA SER A 82 -12.89 -1.92 12.46
C SER A 82 -12.50 -0.46 12.22
N PHE A 83 -12.45 -0.02 10.96
CA PHE A 83 -12.23 1.37 10.59
C PHE A 83 -13.30 2.31 11.16
N GLN A 84 -14.58 2.03 10.93
CA GLN A 84 -15.68 2.86 11.44
C GLN A 84 -15.71 2.94 12.97
N ALA A 85 -15.28 1.88 13.65
CA ALA A 85 -15.20 1.85 15.10
C ALA A 85 -13.99 2.62 15.67
N GLY A 86 -13.18 3.27 14.82
CA GLY A 86 -11.96 3.98 15.24
C GLY A 86 -10.83 3.06 15.71
N LYS A 87 -10.96 1.74 15.50
CA LYS A 87 -10.00 0.74 16.02
C LYS A 87 -8.68 0.71 15.26
N ILE A 88 -8.63 1.41 14.12
CA ILE A 88 -7.43 1.59 13.29
C ILE A 88 -6.62 2.79 13.78
N ASP A 89 -7.25 3.75 14.48
CA ASP A 89 -6.58 4.88 15.13
C ASP A 89 -6.10 4.46 16.53
N ARG A 90 -4.92 3.85 16.63
CA ARG A 90 -4.29 3.62 17.95
C ARG A 90 -3.67 4.92 18.49
N ASN A 91 -4.51 5.87 18.86
CA ASN A 91 -4.18 6.98 19.75
C ASN A 91 -5.08 6.99 20.99
N HIS A 92 -5.50 5.81 21.47
CA HIS A 92 -6.11 5.59 22.78
C HIS A 92 -5.68 4.25 23.37
#